data_AF-A0A7X8CYT3-F1
#
_entry.id   AF-A0A7X8CYT3-F1
#
_cell.length_a   1.000
_cell.length_b   1.000
_cell.length_c   1.000
_cell.angle_alpha   90.00
_cell.angle_beta   90.00
_cell.angle_gamma   90.00
#
_symmetry.space_group_name_H-M   'P 1'
#
loop_
_entity.id
_entity.type
_entity.pdbx_description
1 polymer ?
#
loop_
_entity_poly.entity_id
_entity_poly.type
_entity_poly.pdbx_seq_one_letter_code
_entity_poly.pdbx_strand_id
1 'polypeptide(L)'
;ERGSVVIGGLAVNKIETWRFADAPVVGDTEDRVVNPSEKDPPSVYGFGHSALYADVLDSIDSGREPLVSGEKGRKALELILAIYKSQKMGRAVELPCEFSTVEMKGVFE
;
A
#
# COMPACT_ATOMS: atom_id res chain seq x y z
N GLU A 1 7.83 12.18 -19.09
CA GLU A 1 6.72 11.28 -18.68
C GLU A 1 6.00 10.79 -19.95
N ARG A 2 5.67 9.49 -20.08
CA ARG A 2 5.09 8.89 -21.33
C ARG A 2 3.79 8.10 -21.10
N GLY A 3 3.22 8.20 -19.90
CA GLY A 3 1.97 7.54 -19.57
C GLY A 3 1.38 8.11 -18.30
N SER A 4 0.12 7.76 -18.05
CA SER A 4 -0.66 8.21 -16.91
C SER A 4 -1.61 7.10 -16.45
N VAL A 5 -1.70 6.93 -15.14
CA VAL A 5 -2.61 5.99 -14.48
C VAL A 5 -3.35 6.74 -13.40
N VAL A 6 -4.66 6.50 -13.30
CA VAL A 6 -5.48 6.97 -12.19
C VAL A 6 -6.10 5.75 -11.52
N ILE A 7 -5.86 5.60 -10.22
CA ILE A 7 -6.45 4.55 -9.39
C ILE A 7 -7.37 5.25 -8.39
N GLY A 8 -8.64 4.84 -8.38
CA GLY A 8 -9.71 5.43 -7.60
C GLY A 8 -10.75 4.41 -7.17
N GLY A 9 -12.00 4.81 -7.06
CA GLY A 9 -13.06 4.04 -6.40
C GLY A 9 -13.06 4.16 -4.86
N LEU A 10 -14.12 3.67 -4.22
CA LEU A 10 -14.38 3.89 -2.79
C LEU A 10 -13.24 3.39 -1.88
N ALA A 11 -12.58 2.31 -2.27
CA ALA A 11 -11.47 1.72 -1.54
C ALA A 11 -10.18 1.65 -2.39
N VAL A 12 -10.00 2.59 -3.33
CA VAL A 12 -8.85 2.58 -4.27
C VAL A 12 -8.81 1.27 -5.08
N ASN A 13 -9.99 0.75 -5.42
CA ASN A 13 -10.20 -0.57 -5.99
C ASN A 13 -10.46 -0.56 -7.51
N LYS A 14 -10.40 0.60 -8.17
CA LYS A 14 -10.69 0.73 -9.60
C LYS A 14 -9.56 1.43 -10.34
N ILE A 15 -9.22 0.92 -11.51
CA ILE A 15 -8.43 1.65 -12.49
C ILE A 15 -9.40 2.56 -13.26
N GLU A 16 -9.24 3.87 -13.12
CA GLU A 16 -10.09 4.86 -13.79
C GLU A 16 -9.46 5.37 -15.09
N THR A 17 -8.14 5.25 -15.23
CA THR A 17 -7.40 5.66 -16.42
C THR A 17 -6.17 4.79 -16.58
N TRP A 18 -5.91 4.36 -17.82
CA TRP A 18 -4.74 3.58 -18.21
C TRP A 18 -4.28 4.02 -19.60
N ARG A 19 -3.33 4.96 -19.66
CA ARG A 19 -2.89 5.57 -20.92
C ARG A 19 -1.38 5.58 -21.01
N PHE A 20 -0.83 4.70 -21.83
CA PHE A 20 0.59 4.65 -22.14
C PHE A 20 0.81 4.79 -23.64
N ALA A 21 1.89 5.47 -24.05
CA ALA A 21 2.20 5.71 -25.46
C ALA A 21 2.44 4.41 -26.25
N ASP A 22 2.88 3.34 -25.59
CA ASP A 22 3.16 2.02 -26.15
C ASP A 22 2.02 1.00 -25.94
N ALA A 23 0.91 1.39 -25.33
CA ALA A 23 -0.22 0.49 -25.06
C ALA A 23 -0.76 -0.25 -26.32
N PRO A 24 -0.81 0.36 -27.52
CA PRO A 24 -1.19 -0.37 -28.74
C PRO A 24 -0.20 -1.47 -29.15
N VAL A 25 1.09 -1.32 -28.79
CA VAL A 25 2.15 -2.29 -29.11
C VAL A 25 2.15 -3.43 -28.08
N VAL A 26 1.97 -3.09 -26.80
CA VAL A 26 1.91 -4.04 -25.69
C VAL A 26 0.57 -4.80 -25.65
N GLY A 27 -0.51 -4.16 -26.11
CA GLY A 27 -1.86 -4.74 -26.17
C GLY A 27 -2.68 -4.54 -24.88
N ASP A 28 -2.29 -3.60 -24.03
CA ASP A 28 -2.95 -3.21 -22.78
C ASP A 28 -3.65 -1.85 -22.93
N THR A 29 -4.37 -1.66 -24.04
CA THR A 29 -5.15 -0.44 -24.27
C THR A 29 -6.18 -0.20 -23.16
N GLU A 30 -6.52 1.07 -22.91
CA GLU A 30 -7.39 1.49 -21.79
C GLU A 30 -8.68 0.68 -21.70
N ASP A 31 -9.32 0.39 -22.84
CA ASP A 31 -10.55 -0.39 -22.96
C ASP A 31 -10.42 -1.87 -22.55
N ARG A 32 -9.19 -2.41 -22.55
CA ARG A 32 -8.89 -3.78 -22.12
C ARG A 32 -8.56 -3.88 -20.64
N VAL A 33 -8.06 -2.79 -20.06
CA VAL A 33 -7.59 -2.75 -18.67
C VAL A 33 -8.67 -2.19 -17.73
N VAL A 34 -9.35 -1.12 -18.15
CA VAL A 34 -10.39 -0.48 -17.34
C VAL A 34 -11.66 -1.32 -17.40
N ASN A 35 -12.11 -1.80 -16.24
CA ASN A 35 -13.38 -2.50 -16.09
C ASN A 35 -14.47 -1.52 -15.60
N PRO A 36 -15.35 -1.01 -16.47
CA PRO A 36 -16.41 -0.09 -16.07
C PRO A 36 -17.49 -0.77 -15.20
N SER A 37 -17.52 -2.11 -15.15
CA SER A 37 -18.45 -2.88 -14.32
C SER A 37 -17.91 -3.21 -12.93
N GLU A 38 -16.70 -2.73 -12.61
CA GLU A 38 -16.07 -2.96 -11.30
C GLU A 38 -16.89 -2.31 -10.19
N LYS A 39 -17.23 -3.10 -9.17
CA LYS A 39 -18.12 -2.67 -8.08
C LYS A 39 -17.30 -2.15 -6.91
N ASP A 40 -17.84 -1.13 -6.24
CA ASP A 40 -17.27 -0.70 -4.97
C ASP A 40 -17.55 -1.75 -3.88
N PRO A 41 -16.60 -1.97 -2.96
CA PRO A 41 -16.88 -2.69 -1.74
C PRO A 41 -17.94 -1.96 -0.90
N PRO A 42 -18.54 -2.62 0.11
CA PRO A 42 -19.55 -2.00 0.97
C PRO A 42 -18.99 -0.86 1.84
N SER A 43 -17.67 -0.71 1.96
CA SER A 43 -17.01 0.38 2.68
C SER A 43 -15.62 0.68 2.14
N VAL A 44 -15.07 1.83 2.53
CA VAL A 44 -13.68 2.25 2.21
C VAL A 44 -12.61 1.24 2.67
N TYR A 45 -12.94 0.36 3.61
CA TYR A 45 -12.02 -0.65 4.14
C TYR A 45 -11.99 -1.94 3.32
N GLY A 46 -12.74 -2.01 2.22
CA GLY A 46 -12.75 -3.15 1.33
C GLY A 46 -13.19 -4.44 2.04
N PHE A 47 -12.59 -5.55 1.61
CA PHE A 47 -12.88 -6.89 2.14
C PHE A 47 -11.73 -7.46 3.00
N GLY A 48 -10.61 -6.72 3.12
CA GLY A 48 -9.39 -7.24 3.74
C GLY A 48 -9.45 -7.33 5.27
N HIS A 49 -10.10 -6.36 5.94
CA HIS A 49 -10.08 -6.28 7.40
C HIS A 49 -10.75 -7.48 8.08
N SER A 50 -11.96 -7.85 7.65
CA SER A 50 -12.69 -8.99 8.24
C SER A 50 -11.92 -10.30 8.08
N ALA A 51 -11.30 -10.53 6.92
CA ALA A 51 -10.46 -11.70 6.68
C ALA A 51 -9.22 -11.71 7.58
N LEU A 52 -8.57 -10.55 7.78
CA LEU A 52 -7.43 -10.42 8.68
C LEU A 52 -7.81 -10.67 10.14
N TYR A 53 -8.96 -10.16 10.60
CA TYR A 53 -9.43 -10.44 11.96
C TYR A 53 -9.78 -11.92 12.15
N ALA A 54 -10.40 -12.56 11.16
CA ALA A 54 -10.68 -13.99 11.21
C ALA A 54 -9.39 -14.82 11.31
N ASP A 55 -8.35 -14.45 10.56
CA ASP A 55 -7.04 -15.08 10.66
C ASP A 55 -6.41 -14.94 12.06
N VAL A 56 -6.51 -13.76 12.67
CA VAL A 56 -6.02 -13.54 14.03
C VAL A 56 -6.76 -14.42 15.04
N LEU A 57 -8.10 -14.48 14.97
CA LEU A 57 -8.90 -15.32 15.86
C LEU A 57 -8.53 -16.81 15.70
N ASP A 58 -8.47 -17.30 14.47
CA ASP A 58 -8.09 -18.68 14.17
C ASP A 58 -6.65 -18.99 14.62
N SER A 59 -5.73 -18.02 14.53
CA SER A 59 -4.36 -18.20 14.99
C SER A 59 -4.27 -18.41 16.50
N ILE A 60 -5.14 -17.75 17.26
CA ILE A 60 -5.24 -17.89 18.72
C ILE A 60 -5.80 -19.27 19.05
N ASP A 61 -6.89 -19.67 18.40
CA ASP A 61 -7.57 -20.93 18.69
C ASP A 61 -6.73 -22.16 18.30
N SER A 62 -6.03 -22.09 17.17
CA SER A 62 -5.20 -23.20 16.67
C SER A 62 -3.74 -23.17 17.15
N GLY A 63 -3.31 -22.10 17.82
CA GLY A 63 -1.94 -21.92 18.29
C GLY A 63 -0.90 -21.75 17.17
N ARG A 64 -1.31 -21.43 15.95
CA ARG A 64 -0.40 -21.12 14.82
C ARG A 64 0.03 -19.66 14.84
N GLU A 65 1.06 -19.33 14.07
CA GLU A 65 1.42 -17.93 13.83
C GLU A 65 0.29 -17.24 13.03
N PRO A 66 -0.13 -16.01 13.40
CA PRO A 66 -1.01 -15.21 12.55
C PRO A 66 -0.33 -14.89 11.20
N LEU A 67 -1.13 -14.62 10.19
CA LEU A 67 -0.68 -14.23 8.85
C LEU A 67 0.35 -13.10 8.93
N VAL A 68 0.08 -12.10 9.78
CA VAL A 68 0.98 -10.99 10.08
C VAL A 68 1.31 -10.97 11.57
N SER A 69 2.47 -11.51 11.93
CA SER A 69 3.02 -11.41 13.28
C SER A 69 3.60 -10.02 13.57
N GLY A 70 3.85 -9.73 14.85
CA GLY A 70 4.47 -8.47 15.26
C GLY A 70 5.83 -8.22 14.61
N GLU A 71 6.64 -9.26 14.42
CA GLU A 71 7.93 -9.16 13.72
C GLU A 71 7.78 -8.82 12.24
N LYS A 72 6.79 -9.41 11.56
CA LYS A 72 6.46 -9.08 10.17
C LYS A 72 5.96 -7.63 10.07
N GLY A 73 5.08 -7.22 10.99
CA GLY A 73 4.58 -5.84 11.08
C GLY A 73 5.69 -4.81 11.32
N ARG A 74 6.71 -5.15 12.12
CA ARG A 74 7.86 -4.28 12.40
C ARG A 74 8.63 -3.89 11.13
N LYS A 75 8.73 -4.77 10.14
CA LYS A 75 9.41 -4.47 8.86
C LYS A 75 8.74 -3.34 8.08
N ALA A 76 7.40 -3.29 8.12
CA ALA A 76 6.65 -2.20 7.50
C ALA A 76 6.87 -0.87 8.23
N LEU A 77 6.86 -0.90 9.57
CA LEU A 77 7.15 0.28 10.39
C LEU A 77 8.57 0.81 10.15
N GLU A 78 9.55 -0.08 10.04
CA GLU A 78 10.93 0.25 9.73
C GLU A 78 11.07 1.00 8.39
N LEU A 79 10.36 0.57 7.35
CA LEU A 79 10.34 1.27 6.07
C LEU A 79 9.75 2.69 6.21
N ILE A 80 8.64 2.83 6.95
CA ILE A 80 8.00 4.13 7.21
C ILE A 80 9.00 5.06 7.92
N LEU A 81 9.67 4.57 8.97
CA LEU A 81 10.66 5.33 9.72
C LEU A 81 11.86 5.74 8.84
N ALA A 82 12.31 4.86 7.95
CA ALA A 82 13.36 5.18 6.98
C ALA A 82 12.94 6.29 5.99
N ILE A 83 11.66 6.35 5.59
CA ILE A 83 11.14 7.43 4.74
C ILE A 83 11.22 8.77 5.47
N TYR A 84 10.78 8.85 6.73
CA TYR A 84 10.90 10.07 7.54
C TYR A 84 12.37 10.49 7.71
N LYS A 85 13.24 9.53 8.03
CA LYS A 85 14.69 9.78 8.15
C LYS A 85 15.29 10.28 6.85
N SER A 86 14.95 9.66 5.72
CA SER A 86 15.40 10.06 4.39
C SER A 86 14.95 11.48 4.05
N GLN A 87 13.70 11.83 4.34
CA GLN A 87 13.17 13.17 4.12
C GLN A 87 13.93 14.20 4.96
N LYS A 88 14.17 13.92 6.24
CA LYS A 88 14.91 14.82 7.14
C LYS A 88 16.36 15.02 6.71
N MET A 89 17.01 13.97 6.19
CA MET A 89 18.43 13.99 5.81
C MET A 89 18.67 14.42 4.36
N GLY A 90 17.63 14.44 3.52
CA GLY A 90 17.75 14.71 2.09
C GLY A 90 18.54 13.65 1.31
N ARG A 91 18.68 12.44 1.83
CA ARG A 91 19.43 11.34 1.18
C ARG A 91 18.85 9.97 1.52
N ALA A 92 19.17 8.98 0.68
CA ALA A 92 18.78 7.59 0.90
C ALA A 92 19.27 7.05 2.26
N VAL A 93 18.48 6.13 2.83
CA VAL A 93 18.72 5.45 4.11
C VAL A 93 18.80 3.95 3.84
N GLU A 94 19.85 3.31 4.36
CA GLU A 94 19.97 1.86 4.34
C GLU A 94 19.12 1.21 5.43
N LEU A 95 18.58 0.03 5.16
CA LEU A 95 17.83 -0.79 6.11
C LEU A 95 18.70 -1.95 6.61
N PRO A 96 18.60 -2.35 7.90
CA PRO A 96 17.70 -1.80 8.90
C PRO A 96 18.13 -0.42 9.42
N CYS A 97 17.19 0.39 9.91
CA CYS A 97 17.50 1.74 10.39
C CYS A 97 16.85 2.07 11.74
N GLU A 98 17.62 2.71 12.62
CA GLU A 98 17.13 3.31 13.86
C GLU A 98 16.67 4.75 13.60
N PHE A 99 15.43 5.05 13.96
CA PHE A 99 14.83 6.38 13.86
C PHE A 99 13.59 6.48 14.75
N SER A 100 13.39 7.63 15.37
CA SER A 100 12.18 7.95 16.13
C SER A 100 11.40 9.08 15.48
N THR A 101 10.08 8.96 15.40
CA THR A 101 9.21 10.06 14.93
C THR A 101 9.32 11.31 15.80
N VAL A 102 9.76 11.20 17.06
CA VAL A 102 10.04 12.35 17.94
C VAL A 102 11.15 13.24 17.36
N GLU A 103 12.07 12.66 16.59
CA GLU A 103 13.11 13.42 15.91
C GLU A 103 12.56 14.34 14.81
N MET A 104 11.31 14.19 14.38
CA MET A 104 10.66 15.06 13.39
C MET A 104 10.06 16.34 13.98
N LYS A 105 10.12 16.53 15.30
CA LYS A 105 9.60 17.73 15.95
C LYS A 105 10.25 19.01 15.36
N GLY A 106 9.44 19.97 14.95
CA GLY A 106 9.88 21.24 14.35
C GLY A 106 10.30 21.16 12.87
N VAL A 107 10.17 20.01 12.20
CA VAL A 107 10.56 19.86 10.79
C VAL A 107 9.52 20.41 9.81
N PHE A 108 8.24 20.45 10.21
CA PHE A 108 7.12 20.88 9.36
C PHE A 108 6.45 22.16 9.85
N GLU A 109 7.11 22.90 10.76
CA GLU A 109 6.66 24.21 11.24
C GLU A 109 7.08 25.34 10.29
#